data_AF-A0A964BT89-F1
#
_entry.id   AF-A0A964BT89-F1
#
_cell.length_a   1.000
_cell.length_b   1.000
_cell.length_c   1.000
_cell.angle_alpha   90.00
_cell.angle_beta   90.00
_cell.angle_gamma   90.00
#
_symmetry.space_group_name_H-M   'P 1'
#
loop_
_entity.id
_entity.type
_entity.pdbx_description
1 polymer ?
#
loop_
_entity_poly.entity_id
_entity_poly.type
_entity_poly.pdbx_seq_one_letter_code
_entity_poly.pdbx_strand_id
1 'polypeptide(L)' 'MYKLYNFLPSGNGYKVQLLLNQLEIPWELIELNILKGETRSPDFLTMNPNGKIL' A
#
# COMPACT_ATOMS: atom_id res chain seq x y z
N MET A 1 6.32 -13.82 0.35
CA MET A 1 6.64 -12.59 1.10
C MET A 1 5.59 -11.54 0.75
N TYR A 2 4.98 -10.89 1.74
CA TYR A 2 3.92 -9.92 1.47
C TYR A 2 4.49 -8.58 1.02
N LYS A 3 3.81 -7.92 0.07
CA LYS A 3 4.12 -6.55 -0.36
C LYS A 3 3.00 -5.63 0.07
N LEU A 4 3.33 -4.58 0.80
CA LEU A 4 2.40 -3.54 1.19
C LEU A 4 2.63 -2.31 0.32
N TYR A 5 1.71 -2.10 -0.64
CA TYR A 5 1.67 -0.88 -1.42
C TYR A 5 1.02 0.23 -0.61
N ASN A 6 1.79 1.23 -0.22
CA ASN A 6 1.31 2.29 0.67
C ASN A 6 1.83 3.68 0.28
N PHE A 7 1.04 4.70 0.60
CA PHE A 7 1.47 6.09 0.67
C PHE A 7 1.71 6.42 2.14
N LEU A 8 2.95 6.71 2.53
CA LEU A 8 3.32 6.85 3.95
C LEU A 8 2.43 7.84 4.74
N PRO A 9 1.98 8.97 4.17
CA PRO A 9 1.02 9.85 4.84
C PRO A 9 -0.40 9.29 5.03
N SER A 10 -0.72 8.12 4.45
CA SER A 10 -2.03 7.48 4.59
C SER A 10 -2.19 6.85 5.97
N GLY A 11 -3.15 7.36 6.73
CA GLY A 11 -3.50 6.81 8.04
C GLY A 11 -4.03 5.37 7.97
N ASN A 12 -4.61 4.93 6.86
CA ASN A 12 -5.06 3.54 6.76
C ASN A 12 -3.93 2.58 6.42
N GLY A 13 -3.01 2.97 5.54
CA GLY A 13 -1.82 2.18 5.28
C GLY A 13 -0.97 1.99 6.53
N TYR A 14 -0.91 3.01 7.40
CA TYR A 14 -0.27 2.88 8.72
C TYR A 14 -0.91 1.79 9.59
N LYS A 15 -2.25 1.63 9.58
CA LYS A 15 -2.91 0.56 10.36
C LYS A 15 -2.48 -0.83 9.89
N VAL A 16 -2.32 -1.02 8.57
CA VAL A 16 -1.85 -2.28 8.01
C VAL A 16 -0.39 -2.53 8.35
N GLN A 17 0.47 -1.50 8.28
CA GLN A 17 1.86 -1.60 8.74
C GLN A 17 1.94 -2.01 10.21
N LEU A 18 1.17 -1.34 11.07
CA LEU A 18 1.14 -1.63 12.50
C LEU A 18 0.72 -3.07 12.76
N LEU A 19 -0.34 -3.54 12.10
CA LEU A 19 -0.83 -4.92 12.23
C LEU A 19 0.23 -5.94 11.80
N LEU A 20 0.87 -5.74 10.64
CA LEU A 20 1.91 -6.65 10.14
C LEU A 20 3.09 -6.74 11.10
N ASN A 21 3.50 -5.61 11.70
CA ASN A 21 4.56 -5.58 12.71
C ASN A 21 4.12 -6.28 14.01
N GLN A 22 2.90 -6.05 14.49
CA GLN A 22 2.37 -6.69 15.70
C GLN A 22 2.24 -8.22 15.56
N LEU A 23 1.98 -8.70 14.34
CA LEU A 23 1.88 -10.12 14.03
C LEU A 23 3.23 -10.76 13.65
N GLU A 24 4.32 -9.99 13.67
CA GLU A 24 5.67 -10.44 13.28
C GLU A 24 5.71 -11.07 11.87
N ILE A 25 4.83 -10.63 10.97
CA ILE A 25 4.78 -11.13 9.60
C ILE A 25 5.84 -10.40 8.77
N PRO A 26 6.76 -11.07 8.08
CA PRO A 26 7.72 -10.40 7.22
C PRO A 26 7.05 -9.81 5.96
N TRP A 27 7.29 -8.53 5.70
CA TRP A 27 6.71 -7.78 4.59
C TRP A 27 7.69 -6.76 3.99
N GLU A 28 7.43 -6.36 2.75
CA GLU A 28 8.16 -5.32 2.02
C GLU A 28 7.25 -4.12 1.77
N LEU A 29 7.76 -2.91 1.99
CA LEU A 29 7.06 -1.66 1.65
C LEU A 29 7.29 -1.32 0.18
N ILE A 30 6.21 -1.14 -0.58
CA ILE A 30 6.25 -0.49 -1.89
C ILE A 30 5.60 0.88 -1.73
N GLU A 31 6.43 1.92 -1.70
CA GLU A 31 5.94 3.29 -1.56
C GLU A 31 5.31 3.78 -2.87
N LEU A 32 4.12 4.37 -2.76
CA LEU A 32 3.40 4.99 -3.86
C LEU A 32 2.99 6.40 -3.49
N ASN A 33 3.11 7.32 -4.43
CA ASN A 33 2.66 8.69 -4.31
C ASN A 33 1.28 8.86 -4.98
N ILE A 34 0.23 8.86 -4.16
CA ILE A 34 -1.15 9.07 -4.64
C ILE A 34 -1.36 10.48 -5.21
N LEU A 35 -0.58 11.48 -4.77
CA LEU A 35 -0.67 12.85 -5.28
C LEU A 35 -0.12 12.95 -6.70
N LYS A 36 0.80 12.05 -7.08
CA LYS A 36 1.28 11.88 -8.46
C LYS A 36 0.40 10.93 -9.28
N GLY A 37 -0.66 10.38 -8.71
CA GLY A 37 -1.58 9.49 -9.40
C GLY A 37 -1.03 8.08 -9.66
N GLU A 38 0.00 7.62 -8.94
CA GLU A 38 0.65 6.33 -9.19
C GLU A 38 -0.29 5.13 -9.02
N THR A 39 -1.35 5.26 -8.21
CA THR A 39 -2.41 4.25 -8.06
C THR A 39 -3.40 4.18 -9.24
N ARG A 40 -3.23 5.04 -10.25
CA ARG A 40 -3.99 5.05 -11.50
C ARG A 40 -3.19 4.46 -12.67
N SER A 41 -1.97 4.02 -12.41
CA SER A 41 -1.20 3.27 -13.41
C SER A 41 -1.94 1.98 -13.80
N PRO A 42 -1.83 1.53 -15.07
CA PRO A 42 -2.41 0.27 -15.51
C PRO A 42 -1.96 -0.92 -14.64
N ASP A 43 -0.68 -0.92 -14.24
CA ASP A 43 -0.10 -1.96 -13.39
C ASP A 43 -0.78 -2.03 -12.01
N PHE A 44 -0.99 -0.87 -11.37
CA PHE A 44 -1.68 -0.82 -10.09
C PHE A 44 -3.16 -1.18 -10.20
N LEU A 45 -3.84 -0.69 -11.25
CA LEU A 45 -5.26 -0.96 -11.48
C LEU A 45 -5.54 -2.43 -11.81
N THR A 46 -4.58 -3.12 -12.41
CA THR A 46 -4.64 -4.58 -12.63
C THR A 46 -4.66 -5.34 -11.29
N MET A 47 -3.90 -4.86 -10.30
CA MET A 47 -3.89 -5.45 -8.95
C MET A 47 -5.08 -5.00 -8.09
N ASN A 48 -5.49 -3.73 -8.21
CA ASN A 48 -6.59 -3.15 -7.45
C ASN A 48 -7.41 -2.19 -8.33
N PRO A 49 -8.52 -2.66 -8.92
CA PRO A 49 -9.36 -1.86 -9.80
C PRO A 49 -9.93 -0.58 -9.14
N ASN A 50 -10.03 -0.53 -7.80
CA ASN A 50 -10.48 0.67 -7.10
C ASN A 50 -9.45 1.82 -7.16
N GLY A 51 -8.17 1.51 -7.38
CA GLY A 51 -7.07 2.48 -7.45
C GLY A 51 -6.87 3.28 -6.17
N LYS A 52 -7.24 2.72 -5.01
CA LYS A 52 -7.13 3.34 -3.69
C LYS A 52 -6.13 2.57 -2.83
N ILE A 53 -5.37 3.30 -2.02
CA ILE A 53 -4.66 2.75 -0.86
C ILE A 53 -5.63 2.89 0.31
N LEU A 54 -6.24 1.77 0.69
CA LEU A 54 -7.31 1.74 1.68
C LEU A 54 -6.82 1.55 3.09
#